data_AF-A0A7C3KEQ9-F1
#
_entry.id   AF-A0A7C3KEQ9-F1
#
_cell.length_a   1.000
_cell.length_b   1.000
_cell.length_c   1.000
_cell.angle_alpha   90.00
_cell.angle_beta   90.00
_cell.angle_gamma   90.00
#
_symmetry.space_group_name_H-M   'P 1'
#
loop_
_entity.id
_entity.type
_entity.pdbx_description
1 polymer ?
#
loop_
_entity_poly.entity_id
_entity_poly.type
_entity_poly.pdbx_seq_one_letter_code
_entity_poly.pdbx_strand_id
1 'polypeptide(L)'
;MNVTTQSEKVTSVDYKSRTPEYYLSTIAPQVLQSLSSEQLLELRRVIDSAIPKPAPKIVDLRFVVDLLFSRFYVVLFIGKDRRSQPRKHVPEKVTKIGNTIAATIILIALNLTISVFLVLTGYLVKSAIGINLLPGHFPQLIKHFFSSM
;
A
#
# COMPACT_ATOMS: atom_id res chain seq x y z
N MET A 1 52.76 9.07 9.30
CA MET A 1 51.36 9.41 9.63
C MET A 1 50.48 8.74 8.60
N ASN A 2 49.95 7.56 8.91
CA ASN A 2 48.94 6.85 8.10
C ASN A 2 48.03 6.12 9.09
N VAL A 3 46.86 6.70 9.34
CA VAL A 3 45.79 6.06 10.11
C VAL A 3 44.94 5.31 9.09
N THR A 4 45.17 4.00 8.98
CA THR A 4 44.27 3.11 8.24
C THR A 4 43.06 2.84 9.12
N THR A 5 42.00 3.62 8.91
CA THR A 5 40.70 3.38 9.54
C THR A 5 40.10 2.11 8.93
N GLN A 6 40.31 0.97 9.55
CA GLN A 6 39.53 -0.23 9.27
C GLN A 6 38.12 0.02 9.78
N SER A 7 37.20 0.33 8.85
CA SER A 7 35.77 0.31 9.12
C SER A 7 35.36 -1.15 9.27
N GLU A 8 35.31 -1.58 10.53
CA GLU A 8 34.74 -2.87 10.93
C GLU A 8 33.30 -2.94 10.43
N LYS A 9 33.07 -3.90 9.54
CA LYS A 9 31.81 -4.14 8.85
C LYS A 9 30.82 -4.72 9.87
N VAL A 10 30.14 -3.87 10.63
CA VAL A 10 29.06 -4.28 11.52
C VAL A 10 27.94 -4.85 10.65
N THR A 11 27.85 -6.17 10.60
CA THR A 11 26.77 -6.92 9.94
C THR A 11 25.44 -6.44 10.50
N SER A 12 24.73 -5.59 9.76
CA SER A 12 23.48 -5.00 10.24
C SER A 12 22.40 -6.07 10.28
N VAL A 13 22.23 -6.70 11.44
CA VAL A 13 21.12 -7.62 11.72
C VAL A 13 19.81 -6.90 11.41
N ASP A 14 18.91 -7.55 10.66
CA ASP A 14 17.59 -7.01 10.30
C ASP A 14 16.90 -6.48 11.57
N TYR A 15 16.41 -5.25 11.50
CA TYR A 15 15.71 -4.60 12.60
C TYR A 15 14.56 -5.46 13.13
N LYS A 16 13.92 -6.24 12.25
CA LYS A 16 12.80 -7.13 12.59
C LYS A 16 13.22 -8.42 13.32
N SER A 17 14.50 -8.78 13.30
CA SER A 17 15.02 -10.00 13.94
C SER A 17 15.77 -9.73 15.25
N ARG A 18 15.72 -8.49 15.77
CA ARG A 18 16.38 -8.13 17.02
C ARG A 18 15.61 -8.71 18.21
N THR A 19 16.31 -9.42 19.07
CA THR A 19 15.78 -9.98 20.32
C THR A 19 16.38 -9.25 21.52
N PRO A 20 15.84 -9.40 22.74
CA PRO A 20 16.44 -8.82 23.93
C PRO A 20 17.92 -9.16 24.11
N GLU A 21 18.31 -10.38 23.72
CA GLU A 21 19.69 -10.89 23.76
C GLU A 21 20.63 -10.11 22.85
N TYR A 22 20.16 -9.65 21.69
CA TYR A 22 20.95 -8.80 20.80
C TYR A 22 21.31 -7.47 21.47
N TYR A 23 20.38 -6.87 22.21
CA TYR A 23 20.66 -5.62 22.92
C TYR A 23 21.53 -5.87 24.16
N LEU A 24 21.30 -6.97 24.87
CA LEU A 24 22.14 -7.35 26.01
C LEU A 24 23.60 -7.59 25.57
N SER A 25 23.84 -8.21 24.41
CA SER A 25 25.21 -8.45 23.92
C SER A 25 25.94 -7.18 23.48
N THR A 26 25.25 -6.05 23.29
CA THR A 26 25.87 -4.75 23.02
C THR A 26 26.32 -4.00 24.29
N ILE A 27 25.88 -4.43 25.47
CA ILE A 27 26.31 -3.84 26.74
C ILE A 27 27.74 -4.31 27.04
N ALA A 28 28.59 -3.43 27.58
CA ALA A 28 29.96 -3.77 27.97
C ALA A 28 29.95 -5.00 28.92
N PRO A 29 30.77 -6.04 28.68
CA PRO A 29 30.69 -7.30 29.43
C PRO A 29 30.83 -7.14 30.94
N GLN A 30 31.68 -6.20 31.36
CA GLN A 30 31.92 -5.86 32.78
C GLN A 30 30.66 -5.31 33.46
N VAL A 31 29.90 -4.48 32.75
CA VAL A 31 28.64 -3.92 33.24
C VAL A 31 27.58 -5.00 33.30
N LEU A 32 27.49 -5.86 32.27
CA LEU A 32 26.50 -6.94 32.23
C LEU A 32 26.72 -7.97 33.35
N GLN A 33 27.99 -8.26 33.69
CA GLN A 33 28.36 -9.15 34.80
C GLN A 33 28.12 -8.51 36.19
N SER A 34 28.08 -7.18 36.28
CA SER A 34 27.81 -6.47 37.53
C SER A 34 26.32 -6.46 37.91
N LEU A 35 25.43 -6.82 36.98
CA LEU A 35 23.99 -6.86 37.21
C LEU A 35 23.62 -8.11 38.01
N SER A 36 22.72 -7.93 38.99
CA SER A 36 22.09 -9.06 39.67
C SER A 36 21.13 -9.80 38.73
N SER A 37 20.81 -11.06 39.06
CA SER A 37 19.85 -11.86 38.29
C SER A 37 18.46 -11.21 38.18
N GLU A 38 18.02 -10.52 39.23
CA GLU A 38 16.75 -9.79 39.24
C GLU A 38 16.79 -8.56 38.32
N GLN A 39 17.88 -7.79 38.36
CA GLN A 39 18.08 -6.64 37.49
C GLN A 39 18.15 -7.05 36.02
N LEU A 40 18.82 -8.17 35.73
CA LEU A 40 18.92 -8.72 34.38
C LEU A 40 17.54 -9.17 33.86
N LEU A 41 16.72 -9.79 34.72
CA LEU A 41 15.37 -10.21 34.37
C LEU A 41 14.44 -9.03 34.07
N GLU A 42 14.45 -7.98 34.90
CA GLU A 42 13.66 -6.78 34.65
C GLU A 42 14.15 -6.02 33.42
N LEU A 43 15.47 -5.90 33.22
CA LEU A 43 16.04 -5.29 32.03
C LEU A 43 15.60 -6.03 30.75
N ARG A 44 15.64 -7.36 30.77
CA ARG A 44 15.16 -8.20 29.67
C ARG A 44 13.67 -7.97 29.39
N ARG A 45 12.84 -7.87 30.43
CA ARG A 45 11.41 -7.57 30.30
C ARG A 45 11.16 -6.20 29.68
N VAL A 46 11.87 -5.17 30.14
CA VAL A 46 11.75 -3.80 29.60
C VAL A 46 12.16 -3.77 28.14
N ILE A 47 13.30 -4.38 27.79
CA ILE A 47 13.76 -4.46 26.40
C ILE A 47 12.74 -5.21 25.53
N ASP A 48 12.23 -6.36 25.97
CA ASP A 48 11.21 -7.12 25.23
C ASP A 48 9.93 -6.29 24.98
N SER A 49 9.52 -5.47 25.94
CA SER A 49 8.38 -4.56 25.79
C SER A 49 8.65 -3.38 24.84
N ALA A 50 9.90 -2.95 24.75
CA ALA A 50 10.34 -1.82 23.92
C ALA A 50 10.68 -2.24 22.48
N ILE A 51 10.99 -3.52 22.23
CA ILE A 51 11.23 -4.04 20.89
C ILE A 51 9.93 -3.94 20.08
N PRO A 52 9.91 -3.20 18.98
CA PRO A 52 8.72 -3.08 18.16
C PRO A 52 8.42 -4.42 17.51
N LYS A 53 7.26 -4.98 17.87
CA LYS A 53 6.76 -6.20 17.26
C LYS A 53 6.53 -5.95 15.77
N PRO A 54 6.95 -6.87 14.88
CA PRO A 54 6.79 -6.69 13.45
C PRO A 54 5.30 -6.45 13.14
N ALA A 55 5.00 -5.28 12.59
CA ALA A 55 3.66 -4.96 12.17
C ALA A 55 3.24 -5.97 11.09
N PRO A 56 2.00 -6.52 11.15
CA PRO A 56 1.50 -7.39 10.10
C PRO A 56 1.56 -6.65 8.76
N LYS A 57 1.86 -7.39 7.69
CA LYS A 57 2.08 -6.87 6.34
C LYS A 57 0.92 -5.95 5.94
N ILE A 58 1.17 -4.64 5.89
CA ILE A 58 0.30 -3.69 5.20
C ILE A 58 0.47 -4.00 3.72
N VAL A 59 -0.62 -4.31 3.04
CA VAL A 59 -0.60 -4.45 1.59
C VAL A 59 -0.49 -3.04 1.02
N ASP A 60 0.66 -2.75 0.43
CA ASP A 60 0.94 -1.50 -0.28
C ASP A 60 0.67 -1.74 -1.77
N LEU A 61 -0.38 -1.11 -2.26
CA LEU A 61 -0.82 -1.17 -3.63
C LEU A 61 -0.55 0.20 -4.25
N ARG A 62 0.45 0.25 -5.14
CA ARG A 62 0.82 1.47 -5.87
C ARG A 62 0.51 1.25 -7.33
N PHE A 63 -0.35 2.08 -7.88
CA PHE A 63 -0.64 2.06 -9.31
C PHE A 63 -0.54 3.46 -9.87
N VAL A 64 -0.07 3.50 -11.10
CA VAL A 64 0.00 4.71 -11.91
C VAL A 64 -1.08 4.56 -12.98
N VAL A 65 -2.00 5.52 -13.01
CA VAL A 65 -3.06 5.55 -14.01
C VAL A 65 -2.76 6.68 -14.97
N ASP A 66 -2.36 6.33 -16.18
CA ASP A 66 -2.12 7.29 -17.26
C ASP A 66 -3.45 7.58 -17.96
N LEU A 67 -4.02 8.76 -17.70
CA LEU A 67 -5.12 9.33 -18.48
C LEU A 67 -4.55 10.05 -19.70
N LEU A 68 -5.36 10.18 -20.76
CA LEU A 68 -5.00 10.82 -22.05
C LEU A 68 -4.25 12.16 -21.93
N PHE A 69 -4.41 12.90 -20.84
CA PHE A 69 -3.75 14.19 -20.60
C PHE A 69 -3.06 14.33 -19.23
N SER A 70 -3.06 13.29 -18.39
CA SER A 70 -2.49 13.40 -17.04
C SER A 70 -2.16 12.04 -16.42
N ARG A 71 -1.08 11.99 -15.64
CA ARG A 71 -0.63 10.81 -14.90
C ARG A 71 -1.06 10.92 -13.44
N PHE A 72 -1.92 10.01 -13.00
CA PHE A 72 -2.36 9.93 -11.61
C PHE A 72 -1.57 8.87 -10.86
N TYR A 73 -1.02 9.24 -9.71
CA TYR A 73 -0.33 8.33 -8.80
C TYR A 73 -1.26 7.97 -7.66
N VAL A 74 -1.65 6.70 -7.57
CA VAL A 74 -2.57 6.20 -6.54
C VAL A 74 -1.81 5.24 -5.64
N VAL A 75 -1.83 5.54 -4.33
CA VAL A 75 -1.23 4.71 -3.29
C VAL A 75 -2.32 4.28 -2.33
N LEU A 76 -2.50 2.97 -2.20
CA LEU A 76 -3.48 2.36 -1.33
C LEU A 76 -2.78 1.48 -0.29
N PHE A 77 -2.96 1.84 0.98
CA PHE A 77 -2.51 1.02 2.10
C PHE A 77 -3.69 0.25 2.69
N ILE A 78 -3.66 -1.08 2.59
CA ILE A 78 -4.67 -1.95 3.18
C ILE A 78 -4.03 -2.71 4.35
N GLY A 79 -4.55 -2.51 5.56
CA GLY A 79 -4.07 -3.17 6.75
C GLY A 79 -5.14 -3.25 7.83
N LYS A 80 -5.15 -4.36 8.59
CA LYS A 80 -6.06 -4.55 9.71
C LYS A 80 -5.60 -3.70 10.90
N ASP A 81 -6.42 -2.76 11.37
CA ASP A 81 -6.13 -2.04 12.61
C ASP A 81 -6.06 -3.04 13.79
N ARG A 82 -4.99 -2.95 14.58
CA ARG A 82 -4.69 -3.81 15.74
C ARG A 82 -4.16 -3.04 16.94
N ARG A 83 -4.37 -1.72 17.00
CA ARG A 83 -3.99 -0.97 18.20
C ARG A 83 -4.73 -1.57 19.42
N SER A 84 -3.99 -2.18 20.33
CA SER A 84 -4.51 -2.87 21.54
C SER A 84 -5.09 -1.93 22.59
N GLN A 85 -5.06 -0.62 22.36
CA GLN A 85 -5.80 0.33 23.18
C GLN A 85 -7.18 0.49 22.53
N PRO A 86 -8.25 -0.07 23.12
CA PRO A 86 -9.60 0.28 22.72
C PRO A 86 -9.82 1.74 23.14
N ARG A 87 -9.34 2.69 22.34
CA ARG A 87 -10.09 3.94 22.22
C ARG A 87 -11.49 3.47 21.85
N LYS A 88 -12.48 3.90 22.61
CA LYS A 88 -13.90 3.63 22.38
C LYS A 88 -14.26 4.20 21.00
N HIS A 89 -13.85 3.51 19.94
CA HIS A 89 -14.28 3.70 18.58
C HIS A 89 -15.70 3.18 18.58
N VAL A 90 -16.61 4.00 19.08
CA VAL A 90 -17.97 3.98 18.58
C VAL A 90 -17.77 4.27 17.09
N PRO A 91 -18.00 3.30 16.17
CA PRO A 91 -17.95 3.62 14.76
C PRO A 91 -18.93 4.76 14.56
N GLU A 92 -18.40 5.96 14.34
CA GLU A 92 -19.20 7.14 14.18
C GLU A 92 -20.11 6.86 13.00
N LYS A 93 -21.40 7.21 13.10
CA LYS A 93 -22.37 6.96 12.01
C LYS A 93 -21.83 7.47 10.66
N VAL A 94 -21.00 8.51 10.71
CA VAL A 94 -20.23 9.11 9.63
C VAL A 94 -19.33 8.11 8.89
N THR A 95 -18.58 7.24 9.58
CA THR A 95 -17.67 6.27 8.94
C THR A 95 -18.45 5.18 8.20
N LYS A 96 -19.58 4.72 8.76
CA LYS A 96 -20.47 3.78 8.08
C LYS A 96 -21.10 4.39 6.84
N ILE A 97 -21.56 5.64 6.92
CA ILE A 97 -22.14 6.37 5.80
C ILE A 97 -21.10 6.56 4.68
N GLY A 98 -19.88 6.99 5.03
CA GLY A 98 -18.80 7.17 4.07
C GLY A 98 -18.44 5.87 3.33
N ASN A 99 -18.35 4.75 4.05
CA ASN A 99 -18.08 3.45 3.44
C ASN A 99 -19.22 2.98 2.52
N THR A 100 -20.48 3.21 2.92
CA THR A 100 -21.63 2.90 2.06
C THR A 100 -21.64 3.75 0.80
N ILE A 101 -21.39 5.05 0.90
CA ILE A 101 -21.31 5.96 -0.26
C ILE A 101 -20.19 5.52 -1.22
N ALA A 102 -19.00 5.23 -0.69
CA ALA A 102 -17.88 4.76 -1.50
C ALA A 102 -18.22 3.45 -2.22
N ALA A 103 -18.82 2.47 -1.50
CA ALA A 103 -19.25 1.21 -2.09
C ALA A 103 -20.30 1.42 -3.19
N THR A 104 -21.27 2.32 -2.97
CA THR A 104 -22.29 2.65 -3.98
C THR A 104 -21.69 3.29 -5.23
N ILE A 105 -20.76 4.24 -5.07
CA ILE A 105 -20.07 4.87 -6.21
C ILE A 105 -19.30 3.83 -7.02
N ILE A 106 -18.56 2.94 -6.36
CA ILE A 106 -17.80 1.87 -7.02
C ILE A 106 -18.75 0.95 -7.79
N LEU A 107 -19.88 0.58 -7.19
CA LEU A 107 -20.86 -0.32 -7.81
C LEU A 107 -21.51 0.32 -9.05
N ILE A 108 -21.86 1.61 -8.98
CA ILE A 108 -22.37 2.37 -10.13
C ILE A 108 -21.31 2.47 -11.24
N ALA A 109 -20.07 2.83 -10.90
CA ALA A 109 -18.98 2.96 -11.87
C ALA A 109 -18.70 1.62 -12.57
N LEU A 110 -18.68 0.53 -11.83
CA LEU A 110 -18.48 -0.82 -12.38
C LEU A 110 -19.63 -1.20 -13.31
N ASN A 111 -20.87 -0.95 -12.91
CA ASN A 111 -22.05 -1.27 -13.72
C ASN A 111 -22.07 -0.46 -15.02
N LEU A 112 -21.75 0.84 -14.95
CA LEU A 112 -21.63 1.70 -16.12
C LEU A 112 -20.52 1.21 -17.07
N THR A 113 -19.37 0.84 -16.52
CA THR A 113 -18.23 0.32 -17.31
C THR A 113 -18.61 -0.96 -18.07
N ILE A 114 -19.26 -1.91 -17.39
CA ILE A 114 -19.74 -3.15 -18.01
C ILE A 114 -20.78 -2.86 -19.09
N SER A 115 -21.69 -1.91 -18.83
CA SER A 115 -22.74 -1.53 -19.77
C SER A 115 -22.18 -0.91 -21.05
N VAL A 116 -21.24 0.04 -20.92
CA VAL A 116 -20.53 0.64 -22.06
C VAL A 116 -19.76 -0.43 -22.83
N PHE A 117 -19.05 -1.32 -22.13
CA PHE A 117 -18.30 -2.40 -22.75
C PHE A 117 -19.20 -3.34 -23.57
N LEU A 118 -20.36 -3.73 -23.03
CA LEU A 118 -21.33 -4.58 -23.71
C LEU A 118 -21.91 -3.90 -24.96
N VAL A 119 -22.32 -2.64 -24.84
CA VAL A 119 -22.84 -1.86 -25.98
C VAL A 119 -21.79 -1.74 -27.08
N LEU A 120 -20.55 -1.39 -26.71
CA LEU A 120 -19.46 -1.25 -27.66
C LEU A 120 -19.14 -2.60 -28.34
N THR A 121 -19.06 -3.67 -27.57
CA THR A 121 -18.82 -5.03 -28.10
C THR A 121 -19.95 -5.44 -29.05
N GLY A 122 -21.21 -5.24 -28.65
CA GLY A 122 -22.37 -5.52 -29.50
C GLY A 122 -22.37 -4.72 -30.79
N TYR A 123 -22.00 -3.44 -30.72
CA TYR A 123 -21.83 -2.57 -31.90
C TYR A 123 -20.73 -3.09 -32.84
N LEU A 124 -19.56 -3.45 -32.31
CA LEU A 124 -18.44 -3.97 -33.11
C LEU A 124 -18.82 -5.27 -33.81
N VAL A 125 -19.51 -6.19 -33.11
CA VAL A 125 -20.02 -7.43 -33.71
C VAL A 125 -21.04 -7.14 -34.82
N LYS A 126 -22.00 -6.23 -34.57
CA LYS A 126 -22.98 -5.79 -35.59
C LYS A 126 -22.32 -5.17 -36.81
N SER A 127 -21.31 -4.33 -36.61
CA SER A 127 -20.56 -3.67 -37.67
C SER A 127 -19.72 -4.68 -38.47
N ALA A 128 -19.10 -5.67 -37.82
CA ALA A 128 -18.38 -6.76 -38.47
C ALA A 128 -19.29 -7.67 -39.32
N ILE A 129 -20.56 -7.84 -38.92
CA ILE A 129 -21.59 -8.56 -39.70
C ILE A 129 -22.13 -7.70 -40.87
N GLY A 130 -21.65 -6.45 -41.02
CA GLY A 130 -22.00 -5.56 -42.13
C GLY A 130 -23.23 -4.68 -41.86
N ILE A 131 -23.80 -4.70 -40.65
CA ILE A 131 -24.94 -3.87 -40.28
C ILE A 131 -24.40 -2.58 -39.63
N ASN A 132 -24.13 -1.58 -40.46
CA ASN A 132 -23.68 -0.26 -40.02
C ASN A 132 -24.87 0.59 -39.55
N LEU A 133 -25.05 0.67 -38.23
CA LEU A 133 -26.07 1.54 -37.60
C LEU A 133 -25.69 3.04 -37.63
N LEU A 134 -24.42 3.36 -37.89
CA LEU A 134 -23.89 4.74 -37.99
C LEU A 134 -23.03 4.87 -39.25
N PRO A 135 -23.62 4.88 -40.46
CA PRO A 135 -22.86 5.08 -41.69
C PRO A 135 -22.31 6.52 -41.75
N GLY A 136 -20.99 6.68 -41.86
CA GLY A 136 -20.34 7.94 -42.24
C GLY A 136 -19.70 8.80 -41.14
N HIS A 137 -20.03 8.62 -39.86
CA HIS A 137 -19.56 9.55 -38.81
C HIS A 137 -18.13 9.29 -38.32
N PHE A 138 -17.71 8.04 -38.12
CA PHE A 138 -16.38 7.73 -37.60
C PHE A 138 -15.23 8.03 -38.59
N PRO A 139 -15.33 7.68 -39.89
CA PRO A 139 -14.23 7.95 -40.84
C PRO A 139 -14.03 9.44 -41.10
N GLN A 140 -15.09 10.25 -41.10
CA GLN A 140 -15.02 11.70 -41.32
C GLN A 140 -14.43 12.44 -40.11
N LEU A 141 -14.76 12.03 -38.89
CA LEU A 141 -14.17 12.60 -37.66
C LEU A 141 -12.66 12.38 -37.59
N ILE A 142 -12.19 11.17 -37.91
CA ILE A 142 -10.75 10.86 -37.94
C ILE A 142 -10.06 11.66 -39.04
N LYS A 143 -10.64 11.71 -40.24
CA LYS A 143 -10.07 12.44 -41.38
C LYS A 143 -9.98 13.95 -41.12
N HIS A 144 -10.97 14.54 -40.46
CA HIS A 144 -10.96 15.96 -40.12
C HIS A 144 -9.94 16.31 -39.03
N PHE A 145 -9.80 15.43 -38.02
CA PHE A 145 -8.82 15.59 -36.94
C PHE A 145 -7.37 15.58 -37.48
N PHE A 146 -7.05 14.67 -38.40
CA PHE A 146 -5.72 14.59 -39.02
C PHE A 146 -5.48 15.65 -40.11
N SER A 147 -6.52 16.25 -40.70
CA SER A 147 -6.35 17.33 -41.69
C SER A 147 -6.19 18.72 -41.08
N SER A 148 -6.48 18.86 -39.78
CA SER A 148 -6.41 20.13 -39.04
C SER A 148 -5.16 20.23 -38.15
N MET A 149 -4.25 19.26 -38.23
CA MET A 149 -2.95 19.20 -37.57
C MET A 149 -1.85 19.22 -38.62
#